data_AF-A0A941PF97-F1
#
_entry.id   AF-A0A941PF97-F1
#
_cell.length_a   1.000
_cell.length_b   1.000
_cell.length_c   1.000
_cell.angle_alpha   90.00
_cell.angle_beta   90.00
_cell.angle_gamma   90.00
#
_symmetry.space_group_name_H-M   'P 1'
#
loop_
_entity.id
_entity.type
_entity.pdbx_description
1 polymer ?
#
loop_
_entity_poly.entity_id
_entity_poly.type
_entity_poly.pdbx_seq_one_letter_code
_entity_poly.pdbx_strand_id
1 'polypeptide(L)'
;MEDILNYFEGITDPRSYRNQKPPLKTWIGTTLLASLCGIDSFSGFSDFTECHYEELQKHFDFPHGVPNHDMYQRFWDGVNSVEFYKSFEEFTETLATITSEYIKSFQSLH
;
A
#
# COMPACT_ATOMS: atom_id res chain seq x y z
N MET A 1 8.73 6.09 1.50
CA MET A 1 7.45 5.37 1.28
C MET A 1 6.33 6.35 0.97
N GLU A 2 6.19 7.45 1.74
CA GLU A 2 5.13 8.45 1.53
C GLU A 2 4.99 8.92 0.08
N ASP A 3 6.10 9.23 -0.59
CA ASP A 3 6.08 9.71 -1.98
C ASP A 3 5.47 8.71 -2.96
N ILE A 4 5.65 7.40 -2.73
CA ILE A 4 5.08 6.33 -3.57
C ILE A 4 3.59 6.16 -3.29
N LEU A 5 3.14 6.43 -2.06
CA LEU A 5 1.73 6.26 -1.73
C LEU A 5 0.86 7.42 -2.23
N ASN A 6 1.46 8.48 -2.76
CA ASN A 6 0.76 9.62 -3.36
C ASN A 6 0.00 9.21 -4.65
N TYR A 7 0.46 8.19 -5.37
CA TYR A 7 -0.28 7.63 -6.53
C TYR A 7 -1.67 7.10 -6.15
N PHE A 8 -1.88 6.79 -4.87
CA PHE A 8 -3.13 6.23 -4.33
C PHE A 8 -4.02 7.27 -3.65
N GLU A 9 -3.66 8.57 -3.66
CA GLU A 9 -4.49 9.64 -3.06
C GLU A 9 -5.82 9.87 -3.80
N GLY A 10 -5.90 9.47 -5.07
CA GLY A 10 -7.12 9.55 -5.87
C GLY A 10 -8.20 8.52 -5.48
N ILE A 11 -7.89 7.58 -4.59
CA ILE A 11 -8.84 6.57 -4.13
C ILE A 11 -9.71 7.15 -3.03
N THR A 12 -11.02 7.05 -3.21
CA THR A 12 -11.99 7.41 -2.18
C THR A 12 -11.87 6.44 -1.01
N ASP A 13 -11.68 6.95 0.21
CA ASP A 13 -11.65 6.11 1.40
C ASP A 13 -13.02 5.45 1.63
N PRO A 14 -13.12 4.11 1.55
CA PRO A 14 -14.41 3.42 1.63
C PRO A 14 -14.92 3.31 3.07
N ARG A 15 -14.08 3.62 4.07
CA ARG A 15 -14.44 3.51 5.48
C ARG A 15 -15.31 4.69 5.86
N SER A 16 -16.29 4.46 6.74
CA SER A 16 -17.05 5.55 7.36
C SER A 16 -16.11 6.54 8.07
N TYR A 17 -16.44 7.84 8.08
CA TYR A 17 -15.63 8.90 8.73
C TYR A 17 -15.17 8.56 10.16
N ARG A 18 -16.00 7.86 10.95
CA ARG A 18 -15.67 7.42 12.32
C ARG A 18 -14.52 6.40 12.40
N ASN A 19 -14.25 5.68 11.31
CA ASN A 19 -13.27 4.60 11.18
C ASN A 19 -12.08 4.98 10.27
N GLN A 20 -12.00 6.21 9.76
CA GLN A 20 -10.90 6.74 8.95
C GLN A 20 -9.69 7.18 9.80
N LYS A 21 -9.40 6.44 10.88
CA LYS A 21 -8.39 6.88 11.86
C LYS A 21 -6.97 6.58 11.40
N PRO A 22 -6.61 5.35 11.00
CA PRO A 22 -5.40 5.17 10.21
C PRO A 22 -5.60 5.85 8.85
N PRO A 23 -4.61 6.58 8.32
CA PRO A 23 -4.65 7.10 6.96
C PRO A 23 -4.93 6.00 5.94
N LEU A 24 -5.60 6.34 4.83
CA LEU A 24 -5.84 5.41 3.71
C LEU A 24 -4.53 4.74 3.24
N LYS A 25 -3.46 5.53 3.20
CA LYS A 25 -2.10 5.12 2.84
C LYS A 25 -1.57 3.97 3.70
N THR A 26 -1.93 3.89 4.98
CA THR A 26 -1.53 2.77 5.85
C THR A 26 -2.07 1.45 5.32
N TRP A 27 -3.35 1.37 4.97
CA TRP A 27 -3.98 0.14 4.49
C TRP A 27 -3.39 -0.34 3.17
N ILE A 28 -3.28 0.59 2.21
CA ILE A 28 -2.76 0.31 0.88
C ILE A 28 -1.28 -0.07 0.98
N GLY A 29 -0.48 0.69 1.72
CA GLY A 29 0.95 0.46 1.86
C GLY A 29 1.29 -0.85 2.54
N THR A 30 0.65 -1.19 3.67
CA THR A 30 0.90 -2.48 4.33
C THR A 30 0.47 -3.66 3.47
N THR A 31 -0.64 -3.53 2.74
CA THR A 31 -1.08 -4.58 1.81
C THR A 31 -0.08 -4.74 0.66
N LEU A 32 0.35 -3.64 0.04
CA LEU A 32 1.32 -3.66 -1.06
C LEU A 32 2.64 -4.32 -0.63
N LEU A 33 3.16 -3.96 0.54
CA LEU A 33 4.40 -4.55 1.07
C LEU A 33 4.25 -6.04 1.34
N ALA A 34 3.14 -6.45 1.98
CA ALA A 34 2.86 -7.86 2.21
C ALA A 34 2.75 -8.63 0.87
N SER A 35 2.06 -8.07 -0.12
CA SER A 35 1.94 -8.66 -1.45
C SER A 35 3.25 -8.77 -2.20
N LEU A 36 4.17 -7.82 -2.06
CA LEU A 36 5.53 -7.91 -2.59
C LEU A 36 6.33 -9.05 -1.92
N CYS A 37 5.99 -9.40 -0.68
CA CYS A 37 6.53 -10.57 0.01
C CYS A 37 5.80 -11.89 -0.34
N GLY A 38 4.87 -11.87 -1.30
CA GLY A 38 4.14 -13.06 -1.76
C GLY A 38 2.92 -13.43 -0.90
N ILE A 39 2.46 -12.52 -0.04
CA ILE A 39 1.26 -12.73 0.77
C ILE A 39 0.03 -12.28 -0.01
N ASP A 40 -1.03 -13.09 -0.01
CA ASP A 40 -2.24 -12.88 -0.83
C ASP A 40 -3.55 -13.09 -0.06
N SER A 41 -3.51 -13.09 1.28
CA SER A 41 -4.69 -13.28 2.14
C SER A 41 -4.81 -12.19 3.21
N PHE A 42 -6.04 -11.85 3.60
CA PHE A 42 -6.29 -10.84 4.63
C PHE A 42 -5.72 -11.24 6.01
N SER A 43 -5.74 -12.54 6.33
CA SER A 43 -5.05 -13.05 7.52
C SER A 43 -3.54 -12.85 7.41
N GLY A 44 -2.96 -13.17 6.26
CA GLY A 44 -1.53 -12.92 6.01
C GLY A 44 -1.16 -11.44 6.08
N PHE A 45 -2.02 -10.51 5.62
CA PHE A 45 -1.77 -9.07 5.74
C PHE A 45 -1.77 -8.61 7.20
N SER A 46 -2.68 -9.13 8.01
CA SER A 46 -2.70 -8.92 9.46
C SER A 46 -1.41 -9.43 10.10
N ASP A 47 -1.05 -10.68 9.82
CA ASP A 47 0.13 -11.33 10.40
C ASP A 47 1.43 -10.62 10.01
N PHE A 48 1.57 -10.23 8.73
CA PHE A 48 2.70 -9.43 8.25
C PHE A 48 2.81 -8.11 8.98
N THR A 49 1.70 -7.38 9.09
CA THR A 49 1.70 -6.06 9.71
C THR A 49 2.02 -6.14 11.20
N GLU A 50 1.56 -7.19 11.88
CA GLU A 50 1.90 -7.46 13.28
C GLU A 50 3.38 -7.83 13.45
N CYS A 51 3.89 -8.75 12.64
CA CYS A 51 5.29 -9.20 12.70
C CYS A 51 6.29 -8.07 12.40
N HIS A 52 5.90 -7.12 11.56
CA HIS A 52 6.76 -6.01 11.13
C HIS A 52 6.38 -4.66 11.74
N TYR A 53 5.50 -4.64 12.75
CA TYR A 53 4.95 -3.41 13.33
C TYR A 53 6.03 -2.41 13.76
N GLU A 54 7.10 -2.90 14.41
CA GLU A 54 8.19 -2.04 14.91
C GLU A 54 8.87 -1.22 13.82
N GLU A 55 8.96 -1.77 12.60
CA GLU A 55 9.54 -1.10 11.44
C GLU A 55 8.49 -0.27 10.71
N LEU A 56 7.29 -0.83 10.51
CA LEU A 56 6.22 -0.19 9.77
C LEU A 56 5.74 1.11 10.45
N GLN A 57 5.71 1.17 11.78
CA GLN A 57 5.30 2.38 12.51
C GLN A 57 6.20 3.59 12.27
N LYS A 58 7.40 3.41 11.68
CA LYS A 58 8.29 4.51 11.29
C LYS A 58 7.84 5.20 10.00
N HIS A 59 6.98 4.55 9.23
CA HIS A 59 6.54 4.98 7.90
C HIS A 59 5.02 5.12 7.77
N PHE A 60 4.27 4.56 8.72
CA PHE A 60 2.81 4.50 8.70
C PHE A 60 2.23 4.81 10.07
N ASP A 61 1.06 5.44 10.07
CA ASP A 61 0.33 5.75 11.30
C ASP A 61 -0.63 4.61 11.68
N PHE A 62 -0.47 4.13 12.92
CA PHE A 62 -1.31 3.09 13.53
C PHE A 62 -1.94 3.59 14.84
N PRO A 63 -2.85 4.58 14.81
CA PRO A 63 -3.37 5.23 16.03
C PRO A 63 -4.12 4.28 16.98
N HIS A 64 -4.53 3.11 16.49
CA HIS A 64 -5.25 2.08 17.26
C HIS A 64 -4.58 0.71 17.20
N GLY A 65 -3.27 0.67 16.90
CA GLY A 65 -2.54 -0.56 16.69
C GLY A 65 -2.78 -1.16 15.30
N VAL A 66 -2.34 -2.41 15.15
CA VAL A 66 -2.32 -3.14 13.88
C VAL A 66 -3.75 -3.53 13.47
N PRO A 67 -4.14 -3.29 12.20
CA PRO A 67 -5.39 -3.80 11.67
C PRO A 67 -5.43 -5.32 11.65
N ASN A 68 -6.58 -5.90 12.02
CA ASN A 68 -6.80 -7.34 11.90
C ASN A 68 -7.38 -7.73 10.52
N HIS A 69 -7.46 -9.03 10.25
CA HIS A 69 -7.96 -9.58 8.99
C HIS A 69 -9.36 -9.07 8.60
N ASP A 70 -10.30 -8.99 9.54
CA ASP A 70 -11.66 -8.47 9.29
C ASP A 70 -11.62 -7.01 8.84
N MET A 71 -10.72 -6.21 9.40
CA MET A 71 -10.58 -4.81 9.00
C MET A 71 -9.99 -4.69 7.59
N TYR A 72 -8.98 -5.51 7.24
CA TYR A 72 -8.45 -5.56 5.88
C TYR A 72 -9.51 -5.96 4.87
N GLN A 73 -10.27 -7.02 5.18
CA GLN A 73 -11.36 -7.47 4.32
C GLN A 73 -12.39 -6.37 4.11
N ARG A 74 -12.93 -5.77 5.18
CA ARG A 74 -13.92 -4.69 5.08
C ARG A 74 -13.40 -3.47 4.32
N PHE A 75 -12.11 -3.15 4.48
CA PHE A 75 -11.48 -2.07 3.74
C PHE A 75 -11.49 -2.40 2.24
N TRP A 76 -10.91 -3.54 1.85
CA TRP A 76 -10.76 -3.93 0.44
C TRP A 76 -12.10 -4.23 -0.25
N ASP A 77 -13.09 -4.77 0.47
CA ASP A 77 -14.46 -4.97 -0.04
C ASP A 77 -15.15 -3.65 -0.41
N GLY A 78 -14.77 -2.55 0.23
CA GLY A 78 -15.34 -1.23 -0.01
C GLY A 78 -14.57 -0.40 -1.05
N VAL A 79 -13.30 -0.71 -1.32
CA VAL A 79 -12.47 0.06 -2.26
C VAL A 79 -13.09 0.01 -3.66
N ASN A 80 -13.20 1.17 -4.30
CA ASN A 80 -13.60 1.25 -5.70
C ASN A 80 -12.50 0.66 -6.59
N SER A 81 -12.78 -0.47 -7.24
CA SER A 81 -11.83 -1.19 -8.08
C SER A 81 -11.35 -0.37 -9.29
N VAL A 82 -12.18 0.52 -9.84
CA VAL A 82 -11.80 1.38 -10.97
C VAL A 82 -10.81 2.45 -10.54
N GLU A 83 -11.05 3.08 -9.39
CA GLU A 83 -10.12 4.08 -8.81
C GLU A 83 -8.80 3.42 -8.44
N PHE A 84 -8.85 2.24 -7.80
CA PHE A 84 -7.65 1.49 -7.44
C PHE A 84 -6.84 1.09 -8.67
N TYR A 85 -7.48 0.50 -9.69
CA TYR A 85 -6.80 0.09 -10.91
C TYR A 85 -6.08 1.27 -11.58
N LYS A 86 -6.75 2.42 -11.71
CA LYS A 86 -6.17 3.62 -12.30
C LYS A 86 -4.93 4.11 -11.52
N SER A 87 -5.03 4.19 -10.20
CA SER A 87 -3.89 4.55 -9.34
C SER A 87 -2.74 3.55 -9.43
N PHE A 88 -3.06 2.25 -9.47
CA PHE A 88 -2.06 1.19 -9.57
C PHE A 88 -1.37 1.18 -10.94
N GLU A 89 -2.11 1.41 -12.02
CA GLU A 89 -1.58 1.56 -13.37
C GLU A 89 -0.55 2.69 -13.42
N GLU A 90 -0.91 3.91 -12.97
CA GLU A 90 -0.01 5.07 -12.93
C GLU A 90 1.26 4.81 -12.08
N PHE A 91 1.09 4.16 -10.93
CA PHE A 91 2.21 3.73 -10.09
C PHE A 91 3.16 2.78 -10.85
N THR A 92 2.62 1.73 -11.49
CA THR A 92 3.43 0.73 -12.20
C THR A 92 4.09 1.28 -13.46
N GLU A 93 3.43 2.16 -14.22
CA GLU A 93 4.01 2.83 -15.39
C GLU A 93 5.19 3.71 -14.98
N THR A 94 5.03 4.47 -13.90
CA THR A 94 6.11 5.31 -13.38
C THR A 94 7.28 4.48 -12.89
N LEU A 95 7.00 3.41 -12.12
CA LEU A 95 8.03 2.49 -11.65
C LEU A 95 8.80 1.84 -12.81
N ALA A 96 8.09 1.42 -13.87
CA ALA A 96 8.71 0.84 -15.07
C ALA A 96 9.61 1.85 -15.80
N THR A 97 9.16 3.11 -15.92
CA THR A 97 9.93 4.19 -16.54
C THR A 97 11.22 4.45 -15.77
N ILE A 98 11.12 4.67 -14.45
CA ILE A 98 12.28 4.91 -13.57
C ILE A 98 13.26 3.73 -13.64
N THR A 99 12.74 2.49 -13.60
CA THR A 99 13.58 1.29 -13.66
C THR A 99 14.30 1.19 -15.01
N SER A 100 13.63 1.50 -16.12
CA SER A 100 14.22 1.52 -17.46
C SER A 100 15.35 2.54 -17.57
N GLU A 101 15.15 3.75 -17.07
CA GLU A 101 16.15 4.82 -17.05
C GLU A 101 17.36 4.45 -16.18
N TYR A 102 17.12 3.88 -15.00
CA TYR A 102 18.17 3.41 -14.11
C TYR A 102 19.03 2.33 -14.80
N ILE A 103 18.41 1.32 -15.41
CA ILE A 103 19.13 0.25 -16.14
C ILE A 103 19.98 0.83 -17.28
N LYS A 104 19.43 1.75 -18.08
CA LYS A 104 20.18 2.42 -19.16
C LYS A 104 21.38 3.20 -18.61
N SER A 105 21.19 3.94 -17.52
CA SER A 105 22.26 4.72 -16.90
C SER A 105 23.41 3.82 -16.41
N PHE A 106 23.08 2.67 -15.82
CA PHE A 106 24.06 1.69 -15.35
C PHE A 106 24.85 1.07 -16.51
N GLN A 107 24.19 0.77 -17.63
CA GLN A 107 24.85 0.26 -18.84
C GLN A 107 25.75 1.29 -19.53
N SER A 108 25.48 2.58 -19.39
CA SER A 108 26.31 3.65 -19.99
C SER A 108 27.61 3.96 -19.22
N LEU A 109 27.77 3.39 -18.02
CA LEU A 109 28.96 3.51 -17.17
C LEU A 109 29.97 2.37 -17.36
N HIS A 110 29.67 1.42 -18.26
CA HIS A 110 30.52 0.29 -18.67
C HIS A 110 30.65 0.26 -20.19
#